data_AF-A0A7W0X190-F1
#
_entry.id   AF-A0A7W0X190-F1
#
_cell.length_a   1.000
_cell.length_b   1.000
_cell.length_c   1.000
_cell.angle_alpha   90.00
_cell.angle_beta   90.00
_cell.angle_gamma   90.00
#
_symmetry.space_group_name_H-M   'P 1'
#
loop_
_entity.id
_entity.type
_entity.pdbx_description
1 polymer ?
#
loop_
_entity_poly.entity_id
_entity_poly.type
_entity_poly.pdbx_seq_one_letter_code
_entity_poly.pdbx_strand_id
1 'polypeptide(L)'
;MRTSLLLVAVLGACAGDSEPSAIELKMNVVIQPGVEAEYCQFVKIPDAWVTRDSVEFTGGSHHVLLYNTRYTAIPTQKDDGTPVDTSKPFDCSDGATNGWSIDKLIAGSQNRNGDSLLAFPEGVGMHVGGIGLINVHYINSGEAPLATDVKIRLETIDAADVTVEGDILFLYNPLISVRAGSTARAHWRCPVHQDITIANVQSHMHSRGIDFAARVDDNAPFYTNQRWENVPIQSYDSLTVRAGSKLDYYCDYRNTEGRSIYQGPRTTDEMCMLIGSYYPADPRTSNCLDAAGNGFAGEWVGNGTTSCQATLGCMQSAGNNFSALTDCVLASAPSVSMEISAVTRCLLTATGDPIAQCGPQIQACAAK
;
A
#
# COMPACT_ATOMS: atom_id res chain seq x y z
N MET A 1 -32.75 14.97 73.89
CA MET A 1 -31.52 15.27 73.12
C MET A 1 -31.35 14.15 72.10
N ARG A 2 -31.72 14.42 70.84
CA ARG A 2 -31.55 13.48 69.72
C ARG A 2 -30.39 13.98 68.87
N THR A 3 -29.35 13.19 68.77
CA THR A 3 -28.15 13.47 67.99
C THR A 3 -28.40 13.03 66.55
N SER A 4 -28.47 13.98 65.63
CA SER A 4 -28.58 13.71 64.19
C SER A 4 -27.19 13.43 63.62
N LEU A 5 -27.03 12.25 63.03
CA LEU A 5 -25.85 11.84 62.27
C LEU A 5 -25.97 12.44 60.86
N LEU A 6 -25.03 13.32 60.47
CA LEU A 6 -24.95 13.89 59.13
C LEU A 6 -24.15 12.93 58.24
N LEU A 7 -24.82 12.28 57.29
CA LEU A 7 -24.19 11.42 56.29
C LEU A 7 -23.67 12.31 55.14
N VAL A 8 -22.35 12.42 54.99
CA VAL A 8 -21.72 13.10 53.85
C VAL A 8 -21.68 12.11 52.69
N ALA A 9 -22.50 12.34 51.67
CA ALA A 9 -22.43 11.61 50.41
C ALA A 9 -21.29 12.19 49.55
N VAL A 10 -20.25 11.39 49.33
CA VAL A 10 -19.22 11.67 48.33
C VAL A 10 -19.81 11.28 46.98
N LEU A 11 -20.15 12.27 46.16
CA LEU A 11 -20.48 12.08 44.75
C LEU A 11 -19.17 11.83 43.99
N GLY A 12 -18.85 10.55 43.76
CA GLY A 12 -17.87 10.16 42.75
C GLY A 12 -18.47 10.47 41.38
N ALA A 13 -17.84 11.39 40.65
CA ALA A 13 -18.17 11.62 39.25
C ALA A 13 -17.75 10.37 38.46
N CYS A 14 -18.73 9.66 37.90
CA CYS A 14 -18.48 8.74 36.80
C CYS A 14 -17.96 9.58 35.63
N ALA A 15 -16.71 9.39 35.25
CA ALA A 15 -16.25 9.79 33.92
C ALA A 15 -17.21 9.13 32.92
N GLY A 16 -17.91 9.94 32.14
CA GLY A 16 -18.73 9.41 31.07
C GLY A 16 -17.80 8.81 30.02
N ASP A 17 -18.03 7.54 29.68
CA ASP A 17 -17.47 6.92 28.48
C ASP A 17 -18.04 7.70 27.28
N SER A 18 -17.37 8.79 26.89
CA SER A 18 -17.60 9.40 25.60
C SER A 18 -17.06 8.43 24.57
N GLU A 19 -17.96 7.80 23.81
CA GLU A 19 -17.59 7.08 22.59
C GLU A 19 -16.55 7.90 21.81
N PRO A 20 -15.46 7.27 21.31
CA PRO A 20 -14.47 7.98 20.52
C PRO A 20 -15.16 8.74 19.39
N SER A 21 -14.82 10.02 19.21
CA SER A 21 -15.29 10.76 18.04
C SER A 21 -14.88 10.02 16.77
N ALA A 22 -15.68 10.10 15.72
CA ALA A 22 -15.35 9.47 14.45
C ALA A 22 -15.60 10.41 13.28
N ILE A 23 -14.74 10.28 12.27
CA ILE A 23 -14.88 10.96 10.98
C ILE A 23 -15.62 10.00 10.06
N GLU A 24 -16.73 10.46 9.45
CA GLU A 24 -17.50 9.67 8.50
C GLU A 24 -17.39 10.28 7.09
N LEU A 25 -16.96 9.47 6.14
CA LEU A 25 -16.78 9.82 4.74
C LEU A 25 -17.63 8.89 3.87
N LYS A 26 -18.14 9.42 2.76
CA LYS A 26 -18.99 8.67 1.84
C LYS A 26 -18.67 8.99 0.39
N MET A 27 -18.87 7.98 -0.45
CA MET A 27 -18.83 8.10 -1.90
C MET A 27 -19.93 7.25 -2.52
N ASN A 28 -20.64 7.81 -3.49
CA ASN A 28 -21.67 7.12 -4.25
C ASN A 28 -21.42 7.37 -5.74
N VAL A 29 -21.39 6.30 -6.52
CA VAL A 29 -21.25 6.36 -7.98
C VAL A 29 -22.14 5.28 -8.61
N VAL A 30 -22.53 5.48 -9.87
CA VAL A 30 -23.28 4.48 -10.64
C VAL A 30 -22.32 3.83 -11.63
N ILE A 31 -22.11 2.53 -11.50
CA ILE A 31 -21.27 1.73 -12.40
C ILE A 31 -22.17 1.12 -13.48
N GLN A 32 -21.86 1.40 -14.74
CA GLN A 32 -22.65 0.89 -15.86
C GLN A 32 -22.54 -0.63 -16.00
N PRO A 33 -23.51 -1.31 -16.65
CA PRO A 33 -23.42 -2.74 -16.93
C PRO A 33 -22.19 -3.12 -17.74
N GLY A 34 -21.59 -4.27 -17.43
CA GLY A 34 -20.53 -4.90 -18.24
C GLY A 34 -19.16 -4.21 -18.20
N VAL A 35 -18.90 -3.34 -17.23
CA VAL A 35 -17.62 -2.62 -17.13
C VAL A 35 -16.91 -2.87 -15.81
N GLU A 36 -15.58 -2.83 -15.89
CA GLU A 36 -14.68 -2.52 -14.78
C GLU A 36 -14.50 -1.00 -14.77
N ALA A 37 -14.60 -0.38 -13.60
CA ALA A 37 -14.44 1.06 -13.44
C ALA A 37 -13.76 1.39 -12.13
N GLU A 38 -12.85 2.35 -12.18
CA GLU A 38 -12.20 2.92 -11.02
C GLU A 38 -12.55 4.41 -10.91
N TYR A 39 -13.14 4.79 -9.78
CA TYR A 39 -13.56 6.16 -9.53
C TYR A 39 -12.88 6.73 -8.29
N CYS A 40 -12.62 8.04 -8.34
CA CYS A 40 -12.01 8.78 -7.27
C CYS A 40 -12.89 9.97 -6.85
N GLN A 41 -12.83 10.35 -5.58
CA GLN A 41 -13.52 11.53 -5.05
C GLN A 41 -12.64 12.22 -4.00
N PHE A 42 -12.34 13.50 -4.21
CA PHE A 42 -11.68 14.30 -3.20
C PHE A 42 -12.64 14.65 -2.06
N VAL A 43 -12.14 14.60 -0.83
CA VAL A 43 -12.89 14.91 0.39
C VAL A 43 -12.04 15.77 1.31
N LYS A 44 -12.68 16.52 2.22
CA LYS A 44 -11.99 17.22 3.30
C LYS A 44 -11.96 16.31 4.53
N ILE A 45 -10.79 16.22 5.16
CA ILE A 45 -10.58 15.45 6.39
C ILE A 45 -10.18 16.46 7.47
N PRO A 46 -10.87 16.51 8.62
CA PRO A 46 -10.43 17.34 9.74
C PRO A 46 -9.09 16.84 10.26
N ASP A 47 -8.30 17.76 10.83
CA ASP A 47 -7.07 17.42 11.53
C ASP A 47 -7.39 16.54 12.74
N ALA A 48 -6.85 15.32 12.77
CA ALA A 48 -7.19 14.33 13.79
C ALA A 48 -6.13 13.22 13.88
N TRP A 49 -6.18 12.47 14.98
CA TRP A 49 -5.45 11.23 15.16
C TRP A 49 -6.41 10.04 15.08
N VAL A 50 -6.10 9.07 14.24
CA VAL A 50 -6.95 7.90 13.95
C VAL A 50 -6.31 6.64 14.50
N THR A 51 -7.10 5.83 15.20
CA THR A 51 -6.66 4.55 15.78
C THR A 51 -7.15 3.35 15.00
N ARG A 52 -8.32 3.47 14.37
CA ARG A 52 -9.03 2.37 13.72
C ARG A 52 -9.84 2.86 12.53
N ASP A 53 -9.97 2.03 11.50
CA ASP A 53 -10.88 2.26 10.39
C ASP A 53 -11.98 1.20 10.30
N SER A 54 -13.09 1.57 9.68
CA SER A 54 -14.13 0.65 9.26
C SER A 54 -14.62 1.10 7.89
N VAL A 55 -14.64 0.15 6.95
CA VAL A 55 -15.03 0.41 5.58
C VAL A 55 -16.14 -0.56 5.21
N GLU A 56 -17.28 0.00 4.81
CA GLU A 56 -18.45 -0.75 4.34
C GLU A 56 -18.76 -0.33 2.91
N PHE A 57 -19.01 -1.30 2.04
CA PHE A 57 -19.39 -1.02 0.66
C PHE A 57 -20.41 -1.99 0.07
N THR A 58 -21.05 -1.58 -1.02
CA THR A 58 -21.92 -2.44 -1.84
C THR A 58 -21.10 -3.55 -2.54
N GLY A 59 -21.71 -4.72 -2.75
CA GLY A 59 -21.04 -5.80 -3.49
C GLY A 59 -20.64 -5.38 -4.91
N GLY A 60 -19.55 -5.96 -5.42
CA GLY A 60 -18.98 -5.66 -6.74
C GLY A 60 -17.68 -4.85 -6.70
N SER A 61 -17.30 -4.30 -5.55
CA SER A 61 -15.98 -3.67 -5.40
C SER A 61 -14.89 -4.71 -5.12
N HIS A 62 -13.72 -4.51 -5.72
CA HIS A 62 -12.48 -5.22 -5.38
C HIS A 62 -11.79 -4.60 -4.16
N HIS A 63 -11.79 -3.27 -4.06
CA HIS A 63 -11.34 -2.54 -2.87
C HIS A 63 -11.91 -1.12 -2.81
N VAL A 64 -11.86 -0.57 -1.60
CA VAL A 64 -12.05 0.85 -1.28
C VAL A 64 -10.83 1.33 -0.51
N LEU A 65 -10.23 2.43 -0.94
CA LEU A 65 -9.04 3.03 -0.33
C LEU A 65 -9.31 4.50 -0.02
N LEU A 66 -8.71 5.00 1.06
CA LEU A 66 -8.67 6.42 1.39
C LEU A 66 -7.21 6.84 1.54
N TYR A 67 -6.83 7.83 0.75
CA TYR A 67 -5.50 8.43 0.81
C TYR A 67 -5.56 9.82 1.43
N ASN A 68 -4.51 10.19 2.16
CA ASN A 68 -4.20 11.59 2.41
C ASN A 68 -3.39 12.16 1.24
N THR A 69 -3.56 13.44 0.94
CA THR A 69 -2.86 14.12 -0.16
C THR A 69 -2.08 15.32 0.35
N ARG A 70 -1.19 15.87 -0.48
CA ARG A 70 -0.40 17.07 -0.17
C ARG A 70 -1.12 18.37 -0.53
N TYR A 71 -2.35 18.30 -1.03
CA TYR A 71 -3.10 19.47 -1.43
C TYR A 71 -3.70 20.20 -0.23
N THR A 72 -3.71 21.53 -0.30
CA THR A 72 -4.34 22.41 0.70
C THR A 72 -5.79 22.77 0.34
N ALA A 73 -6.21 22.48 -0.89
CA ALA A 73 -7.57 22.62 -1.40
C ALA A 73 -7.84 21.53 -2.45
N ILE A 74 -9.12 21.23 -2.72
CA ILE A 74 -9.47 20.23 -3.74
C ILE A 74 -8.89 20.69 -5.09
N PRO A 75 -7.98 19.90 -5.71
CA PRO A 75 -7.33 20.28 -6.97
C PRO A 75 -8.33 20.14 -8.12
N THR A 76 -8.15 20.91 -9.20
CA THR A 76 -9.00 20.87 -10.42
C THR A 76 -8.22 20.42 -11.67
N GLN A 77 -6.99 19.97 -11.46
CA GLN A 77 -6.08 19.50 -12.48
C GLN A 77 -5.07 18.55 -11.84
N LYS A 78 -4.56 17.61 -12.63
CA LYS A 78 -3.41 16.78 -12.27
C LYS A 78 -2.15 17.65 -12.09
N ASP A 79 -1.11 17.06 -11.51
CA ASP A 79 0.18 17.73 -11.28
C ASP A 79 0.90 18.14 -12.57
N ASP A 80 0.58 17.51 -13.69
CA ASP A 80 1.07 17.87 -15.03
C ASP A 80 0.27 19.01 -15.70
N GLY A 81 -0.77 19.51 -15.05
CA GLY A 81 -1.66 20.56 -15.56
C GLY A 81 -2.88 20.05 -16.32
N THR A 82 -3.06 18.75 -16.50
CA THR A 82 -4.24 18.18 -17.17
C THR A 82 -5.52 18.49 -16.37
N PRO A 83 -6.49 19.24 -16.93
CA PRO A 83 -7.71 19.59 -16.21
C PRO A 83 -8.59 18.37 -15.93
N VAL A 84 -9.19 18.29 -14.74
CA VAL A 84 -10.14 17.25 -14.33
C VAL A 84 -11.26 17.90 -13.51
N ASP A 85 -12.52 17.62 -13.85
CA ASP A 85 -13.65 18.03 -13.00
C ASP A 85 -13.71 17.13 -11.75
N THR A 86 -13.18 17.65 -10.64
CA THR A 86 -13.12 16.99 -9.34
C THR A 86 -14.26 17.39 -8.40
N SER A 87 -15.26 18.12 -8.90
CA SER A 87 -16.41 18.55 -8.09
C SER A 87 -17.34 17.40 -7.69
N LYS A 88 -17.16 16.23 -8.32
CA LYS A 88 -17.90 14.98 -8.16
C LYS A 88 -16.95 13.79 -8.29
N PRO A 89 -17.39 12.55 -7.99
CA PRO A 89 -16.69 11.35 -8.44
C PRO A 89 -16.23 11.46 -9.90
N PHE A 90 -14.96 11.20 -10.14
CA PHE A 90 -14.34 11.28 -11.47
C PHE A 90 -13.59 9.97 -11.78
N ASP A 91 -13.44 9.68 -13.07
CA ASP A 91 -12.71 8.48 -13.53
C ASP A 91 -11.23 8.59 -13.14
N CYS A 92 -10.72 7.51 -12.53
CA CYS A 92 -9.30 7.35 -12.22
C CYS A 92 -8.83 5.94 -12.57
N SER A 93 -9.35 5.38 -13.68
CA SER A 93 -9.03 4.05 -14.22
C SER A 93 -7.60 3.91 -14.75
N ASP A 94 -6.80 4.98 -14.64
CA ASP A 94 -5.36 5.01 -14.85
C ASP A 94 -4.57 4.92 -13.53
N GLY A 95 -5.27 4.71 -12.39
CA GLY A 95 -4.76 4.55 -11.04
C GLY A 95 -4.94 5.80 -10.17
N ALA A 96 -5.41 5.63 -8.93
CA ALA A 96 -5.65 6.74 -7.99
C ALA A 96 -4.43 7.65 -7.72
N THR A 97 -3.22 7.12 -7.86
CA THR A 97 -1.96 7.84 -7.64
C THR A 97 -1.41 8.48 -8.92
N ASN A 98 -2.04 8.25 -10.08
CA ASN A 98 -1.52 8.68 -11.37
C ASN A 98 -1.81 10.16 -11.67
N GLY A 99 -0.79 10.98 -11.43
CA GLY A 99 -0.83 12.43 -11.66
C GLY A 99 -1.42 13.23 -10.49
N TRP A 100 -1.52 12.61 -9.32
CA TRP A 100 -1.96 13.27 -8.09
C TRP A 100 -0.88 13.18 -7.01
N SER A 101 -0.71 14.26 -6.25
CA SER A 101 0.22 14.35 -5.13
C SER A 101 -0.34 13.64 -3.89
N ILE A 102 -0.34 12.30 -3.95
CA ILE A 102 -0.71 11.41 -2.85
C ILE A 102 0.42 11.37 -1.82
N ASP A 103 0.04 11.40 -0.55
CA ASP A 103 0.99 11.37 0.56
C ASP A 103 1.11 9.97 1.17
N LYS A 104 0.00 9.40 1.66
CA LYS A 104 -0.05 8.07 2.25
C LYS A 104 -1.46 7.47 2.22
N LEU A 105 -1.55 6.14 2.30
CA LEU A 105 -2.81 5.45 2.57
C LEU A 105 -3.19 5.69 4.05
N ILE A 106 -4.47 5.98 4.32
CA ILE A 106 -4.96 6.25 5.68
C ILE A 106 -6.15 5.40 6.10
N ALA A 107 -6.81 4.70 5.18
CA ALA A 107 -7.82 3.69 5.49
C ALA A 107 -8.06 2.82 4.25
N GLY A 108 -8.65 1.64 4.42
CA GLY A 108 -9.08 0.87 3.27
C GLY A 108 -9.52 -0.54 3.59
N SER A 109 -10.24 -1.14 2.65
CA SER A 109 -10.58 -2.54 2.73
C SER A 109 -10.72 -3.15 1.34
N GLN A 110 -10.32 -4.41 1.24
CA GLN A 110 -10.55 -5.26 0.07
C GLN A 110 -11.76 -6.18 0.28
N ASN A 111 -12.33 -6.17 1.49
CA ASN A 111 -13.44 -7.03 1.88
C ASN A 111 -14.64 -6.14 2.19
N ARG A 112 -15.80 -6.52 1.67
CA ARG A 112 -17.03 -5.74 1.79
C ARG A 112 -17.35 -5.25 3.21
N ASN A 113 -17.16 -6.16 4.16
CA ASN A 113 -17.24 -5.93 5.61
C ASN A 113 -15.97 -6.52 6.22
N GLY A 114 -14.82 -5.92 5.89
CA GLY A 114 -13.52 -6.40 6.35
C GLY A 114 -13.21 -6.01 7.79
N ASP A 115 -12.24 -6.73 8.35
CA ASP A 115 -11.54 -6.25 9.54
C ASP A 115 -10.82 -4.93 9.24
N SER A 116 -10.49 -4.19 10.31
CA SER A 116 -9.82 -2.90 10.23
C SER A 116 -8.40 -3.05 9.67
N LEU A 117 -8.01 -2.18 8.74
CA LEU A 117 -6.63 -2.07 8.29
C LEU A 117 -5.77 -1.40 9.37
N LEU A 118 -6.35 -0.48 10.12
CA LEU A 118 -5.73 0.18 11.27
C LEU A 118 -6.09 -0.56 12.56
N ALA A 119 -5.12 -1.24 13.16
CA ALA A 119 -5.32 -1.94 14.44
C ALA A 119 -4.33 -1.45 15.49
N PHE A 120 -4.26 -0.13 15.68
CA PHE A 120 -3.33 0.45 16.64
C PHE A 120 -3.72 0.13 18.09
N PRO A 121 -2.75 -0.26 18.95
CA PRO A 121 -3.01 -0.42 20.38
C PRO A 121 -3.22 0.93 21.07
N GLU A 122 -3.59 0.90 22.35
CA GLU A 122 -3.75 2.10 23.18
C GLU A 122 -2.53 3.03 23.11
N GLY A 123 -2.78 4.34 22.99
CA GLY A 123 -1.74 5.37 22.92
C GLY A 123 -1.01 5.48 21.58
N VAL A 124 -1.38 4.67 20.58
CA VAL A 124 -0.85 4.76 19.21
C VAL A 124 -1.93 5.31 18.28
N GLY A 125 -1.59 6.30 17.45
CA GLY A 125 -2.50 6.86 16.47
C GLY A 125 -1.78 7.35 15.23
N MET A 126 -2.48 7.38 14.09
CA MET A 126 -1.97 7.93 12.84
C MET A 126 -2.56 9.32 12.61
N HIS A 127 -1.70 10.29 12.35
CA HIS A 127 -2.13 11.65 12.01
C HIS A 127 -2.75 11.71 10.61
N VAL A 128 -3.90 12.37 10.49
CA VAL A 128 -4.64 12.62 9.24
C VAL A 128 -5.17 14.05 9.20
N GLY A 129 -5.44 14.58 8.00
CA GLY A 129 -6.05 15.89 7.83
C GLY A 129 -5.84 16.50 6.46
N GLY A 130 -6.60 17.55 6.15
CA GLY A 130 -6.50 18.29 4.89
C GLY A 130 -7.40 17.71 3.80
N ILE A 131 -6.81 17.39 2.65
CA ILE A 131 -7.52 16.85 1.49
C ILE A 131 -7.22 15.36 1.37
N GLY A 132 -8.28 14.54 1.42
CA GLY A 132 -8.21 13.12 1.15
C GLY A 132 -8.73 12.76 -0.24
N LEU A 133 -8.38 11.58 -0.73
CA LEU A 133 -8.88 10.99 -1.97
C LEU A 133 -9.46 9.61 -1.67
N ILE A 134 -10.77 9.47 -1.80
CA ILE A 134 -11.42 8.15 -1.81
C ILE A 134 -11.20 7.55 -3.20
N ASN A 135 -10.80 6.30 -3.26
CA ASN A 135 -10.67 5.50 -4.46
C ASN A 135 -11.51 4.23 -4.32
N VAL A 136 -12.26 3.90 -5.37
CA VAL A 136 -13.09 2.70 -5.43
C VAL A 136 -12.87 2.00 -6.75
N HIS A 137 -12.70 0.68 -6.69
CA HIS A 137 -12.55 -0.16 -7.88
C HIS A 137 -13.71 -1.17 -7.91
N TYR A 138 -14.59 -1.05 -8.91
CA TYR A 138 -15.77 -1.88 -9.08
C TYR A 138 -15.75 -2.64 -10.40
N ILE A 139 -16.29 -3.86 -10.36
CA ILE A 139 -16.66 -4.64 -11.53
C ILE A 139 -18.18 -4.82 -11.49
N ASN A 140 -18.88 -4.33 -12.51
CA ASN A 140 -20.30 -4.62 -12.70
C ASN A 140 -20.47 -5.60 -13.86
N SER A 141 -20.49 -6.90 -13.55
CA SER A 141 -20.75 -7.96 -14.54
C SER A 141 -22.24 -8.20 -14.83
N GLY A 142 -23.14 -7.45 -14.18
CA GLY A 142 -24.58 -7.55 -14.36
C GLY A 142 -25.08 -6.80 -15.60
N GLU A 143 -26.39 -6.95 -15.87
CA GLU A 143 -27.07 -6.31 -17.01
C GLU A 143 -27.70 -4.94 -16.66
N ALA A 144 -27.69 -4.56 -15.38
CA ALA A 144 -28.28 -3.32 -14.88
C ALA A 144 -27.24 -2.42 -14.21
N PRO A 145 -27.42 -1.08 -14.23
CA PRO A 145 -26.53 -0.18 -13.51
C PRO A 145 -26.45 -0.51 -12.01
N LEU A 146 -25.25 -0.53 -11.47
CA LEU A 146 -24.97 -0.76 -10.05
C LEU A 146 -24.80 0.59 -9.35
N ALA A 147 -25.75 0.96 -8.49
CA ALA A 147 -25.61 2.11 -7.60
C ALA A 147 -24.77 1.70 -6.38
N THR A 148 -23.62 2.35 -6.19
CA THR A 148 -22.71 2.02 -5.10
C THR A 148 -22.99 2.86 -3.84
N ASP A 149 -22.74 2.27 -2.68
CA ASP A 149 -22.73 2.96 -1.39
C ASP A 149 -21.45 2.59 -0.66
N VAL A 150 -20.56 3.57 -0.50
CA VAL A 150 -19.27 3.41 0.18
C VAL A 150 -19.27 4.31 1.41
N LYS A 151 -18.93 3.73 2.56
CA LYS A 151 -18.80 4.41 3.84
C LYS A 151 -17.45 4.07 4.44
N ILE A 152 -16.72 5.11 4.83
CA ILE A 152 -15.46 4.98 5.57
C ILE A 152 -15.66 5.71 6.89
N ARG A 153 -15.39 5.03 7.99
CA ARG A 153 -15.41 5.56 9.34
C ARG A 153 -14.00 5.47 9.91
N LEU A 154 -13.51 6.58 10.47
CA LEU A 154 -12.22 6.66 11.15
C LEU A 154 -12.49 6.97 12.62
N GLU A 155 -12.16 6.03 13.50
CA GLU A 155 -12.24 6.21 14.94
C GLU A 155 -11.04 7.06 15.39
N THR A 156 -11.31 8.11 16.16
CA THR A 156 -10.29 9.09 16.55
C THR A 156 -9.95 9.00 18.03
N ILE A 157 -8.75 9.48 18.37
CA ILE A 157 -8.24 9.63 19.73
C ILE A 157 -7.84 11.09 19.96
N ASP A 158 -7.94 11.57 21.20
CA ASP A 158 -7.45 12.90 21.56
C ASP A 158 -5.94 12.98 21.37
N ALA A 159 -5.46 14.08 20.79
CA ALA A 159 -4.03 14.29 20.52
C ALA A 159 -3.17 14.22 21.80
N ALA A 160 -3.75 14.54 22.96
CA ALA A 160 -3.07 14.46 24.25
C ALA A 160 -2.81 13.02 24.72
N ASP A 161 -3.58 12.05 24.21
CA ASP A 161 -3.48 10.63 24.55
C ASP A 161 -2.61 9.85 23.56
N VAL A 162 -2.16 10.47 22.46
CA VAL A 162 -1.21 9.87 21.52
C VAL A 162 0.21 9.96 22.08
N THR A 163 0.79 8.81 22.35
CA THR A 163 2.17 8.68 22.85
C THR A 163 3.15 8.24 21.77
N VAL A 164 2.66 7.56 20.72
CA VAL A 164 3.44 7.10 19.58
C VAL A 164 2.65 7.31 18.29
N GLU A 165 3.28 7.91 17.29
CA GLU A 165 2.68 8.00 15.96
C GLU A 165 2.79 6.66 15.23
N GLY A 166 1.68 6.15 14.71
CA GLY A 166 1.59 4.97 13.85
C GLY A 166 1.33 5.34 12.39
N ASP A 167 1.51 4.38 11.50
CA ASP A 167 1.31 4.55 10.05
C ASP A 167 0.95 3.19 9.40
N ILE A 168 0.71 3.18 8.08
CA ILE A 168 0.45 1.97 7.30
C ILE A 168 1.68 1.60 6.47
N LEU A 169 2.17 0.37 6.60
CA LEU A 169 3.03 -0.26 5.60
C LEU A 169 2.25 -0.34 4.29
N PHE A 170 2.77 0.24 3.22
CA PHE A 170 2.16 0.22 1.89
C PHE A 170 3.20 -0.23 0.87
N LEU A 171 3.72 -1.44 1.08
CA LEU A 171 4.83 -1.97 0.29
C LEU A 171 4.30 -2.56 -1.00
N TYR A 172 4.53 -1.88 -2.12
CA TYR A 172 4.13 -2.33 -3.46
C TYR A 172 5.34 -2.73 -4.30
N ASN A 173 5.44 -3.99 -4.70
CA ASN A 173 6.49 -4.45 -5.61
C ASN A 173 6.10 -4.17 -7.07
N PRO A 174 6.80 -3.26 -7.77
CA PRO A 174 6.45 -2.87 -9.14
C PRO A 174 7.04 -3.80 -10.21
N LEU A 175 7.87 -4.78 -9.85
CA LEU A 175 8.53 -5.68 -10.79
C LEU A 175 7.78 -7.01 -10.87
N ILE A 176 6.76 -7.03 -11.74
CA ILE A 176 5.92 -8.21 -12.01
C ILE A 176 5.93 -8.47 -13.52
N SER A 177 6.25 -9.70 -13.90
CA SER A 177 6.09 -10.21 -15.26
C SER A 177 5.73 -11.70 -15.21
N VAL A 178 4.57 -12.04 -15.75
CA VAL A 178 4.08 -13.42 -15.86
C VAL A 178 3.85 -13.72 -17.34
N ARG A 179 4.75 -14.50 -17.96
CA ARG A 179 4.66 -14.82 -19.38
C ARG A 179 3.40 -15.62 -19.69
N ALA A 180 2.97 -15.57 -20.95
CA ALA A 180 1.85 -16.37 -21.45
C ALA A 180 2.04 -17.86 -21.10
N GLY A 181 1.00 -18.48 -20.53
CA GLY A 181 1.01 -19.90 -20.17
C GLY A 181 2.05 -20.31 -19.13
N SER A 182 2.57 -19.39 -18.30
CA SER A 182 3.64 -19.68 -17.34
C SER A 182 3.25 -19.34 -15.89
N THR A 183 4.11 -19.75 -14.97
CA THR A 183 4.14 -19.24 -13.59
C THR A 183 5.28 -18.24 -13.44
N ALA A 184 5.19 -17.36 -12.45
CA ALA A 184 6.25 -16.42 -12.10
C ALA A 184 6.15 -16.03 -10.62
N ARG A 185 7.24 -15.46 -10.09
CA ARG A 185 7.32 -14.91 -8.74
C ARG A 185 7.74 -13.44 -8.79
N ALA A 186 7.07 -12.59 -8.06
CA ALA A 186 7.55 -11.25 -7.74
C ALA A 186 8.08 -11.26 -6.31
N HIS A 187 9.34 -10.89 -6.08
CA HIS A 187 10.00 -10.99 -4.77
C HIS A 187 10.76 -9.72 -4.46
N TRP A 188 10.43 -9.07 -3.34
CA TRP A 188 11.06 -7.83 -2.90
C TRP A 188 11.44 -7.88 -1.43
N ARG A 189 12.60 -7.29 -1.11
CA ARG A 189 13.11 -7.19 0.26
C ARG A 189 13.30 -5.72 0.62
N CYS A 190 12.44 -5.22 1.50
CA CYS A 190 12.40 -3.81 1.88
C CYS A 190 13.17 -3.55 3.18
N PRO A 191 14.07 -2.56 3.23
CA PRO A 191 14.83 -2.25 4.43
C PRO A 191 13.93 -1.67 5.52
N VAL A 192 14.20 -2.05 6.77
CA VAL A 192 13.61 -1.47 7.96
C VAL A 192 14.61 -0.50 8.59
N HIS A 193 14.27 0.79 8.71
CA HIS A 193 15.22 1.83 9.11
C HIS A 193 15.23 2.15 10.61
N GLN A 194 14.22 1.69 11.34
CA GLN A 194 14.15 1.79 12.79
C GLN A 194 13.41 0.58 13.37
N ASP A 195 13.53 0.34 14.68
CA ASP A 195 12.74 -0.69 15.34
C ASP A 195 11.25 -0.32 15.21
N ILE A 196 10.44 -1.26 14.72
CA ILE A 196 8.99 -1.11 14.57
C ILE A 196 8.27 -2.30 15.19
N THR A 197 6.99 -2.11 15.49
CA THR A 197 6.03 -3.15 15.80
C THR A 197 4.92 -3.13 14.77
N ILE A 198 4.66 -4.28 14.16
CA ILE A 198 3.57 -4.49 13.21
C ILE A 198 2.35 -4.98 13.99
N ALA A 199 1.23 -4.29 13.88
CA ALA A 199 0.00 -4.64 14.59
C ALA A 199 -0.88 -5.58 13.78
N ASN A 200 -0.91 -5.41 12.46
CA ASN A 200 -1.57 -6.34 11.54
C ASN A 200 -0.94 -6.29 10.15
N VAL A 201 -1.25 -7.29 9.32
CA VAL A 201 -0.95 -7.27 7.88
C VAL A 201 -2.01 -7.99 7.07
N GLN A 202 -2.06 -7.67 5.79
CA GLN A 202 -2.72 -8.42 4.73
C GLN A 202 -1.85 -8.38 3.47
N SER A 203 -2.15 -9.26 2.52
CA SER A 203 -1.59 -9.15 1.16
C SER A 203 -2.54 -8.44 0.21
N HIS A 204 -2.05 -8.07 -0.96
CA HIS A 204 -2.88 -7.73 -2.11
C HIS A 204 -2.29 -8.38 -3.36
N MET A 205 -3.11 -9.12 -4.09
CA MET A 205 -2.82 -9.76 -5.37
C MET A 205 -4.07 -9.70 -6.24
N HIS A 206 -3.92 -9.74 -7.57
CA HIS A 206 -5.07 -9.94 -8.45
C HIS A 206 -5.29 -11.45 -8.71
N SER A 207 -6.25 -11.75 -9.57
CA SER A 207 -6.81 -13.10 -9.76
C SER A 207 -5.81 -14.21 -10.15
N ARG A 208 -4.61 -13.87 -10.65
CA ARG A 208 -3.58 -14.86 -10.99
C ARG A 208 -2.67 -15.19 -9.83
N GLY A 209 -2.76 -14.45 -8.72
CA GLY A 209 -2.03 -14.72 -7.48
C GLY A 209 -2.46 -16.07 -6.88
N ILE A 210 -1.49 -16.94 -6.63
CA ILE A 210 -1.71 -18.30 -6.10
C ILE A 210 -1.01 -18.56 -4.77
N ASP A 211 -0.03 -17.73 -4.39
CA ASP A 211 0.67 -17.84 -3.11
C ASP A 211 1.30 -16.50 -2.73
N PHE A 212 1.36 -16.24 -1.42
CA PHE A 212 1.97 -15.07 -0.82
C PHE A 212 2.66 -15.48 0.47
N ALA A 213 3.85 -14.93 0.72
CA ALA A 213 4.45 -14.97 2.05
C ALA A 213 5.19 -13.68 2.36
N ALA A 214 5.16 -13.28 3.64
CA ALA A 214 6.00 -12.23 4.20
C ALA A 214 6.75 -12.74 5.43
N ARG A 215 8.03 -12.37 5.53
CA ARG A 215 8.95 -12.74 6.60
C ARG A 215 9.89 -11.58 6.93
N VAL A 216 10.57 -11.70 8.07
CA VAL A 216 11.69 -10.82 8.44
C VAL A 216 12.98 -11.56 8.12
N ASP A 217 13.80 -11.00 7.24
CA ASP A 217 15.02 -11.62 6.73
C ASP A 217 14.75 -13.05 6.21
N ASP A 218 15.58 -14.04 6.59
CA ASP A 218 15.43 -15.45 6.20
C ASP A 218 14.66 -16.28 7.24
N ASN A 219 13.92 -15.65 8.15
CA ASN A 219 13.11 -16.36 9.14
C ASN A 219 11.86 -17.03 8.52
N ALA A 220 11.16 -17.82 9.34
CA ALA A 220 9.85 -18.34 8.96
C ALA A 220 8.87 -17.20 8.63
N PRO A 221 7.97 -17.38 7.65
CA PRO A 221 6.93 -16.38 7.36
C PRO A 221 6.07 -16.08 8.57
N PHE A 222 5.87 -14.80 8.85
CA PHE A 222 4.90 -14.35 9.85
C PHE A 222 3.49 -14.26 9.25
N TYR A 223 3.38 -14.15 7.93
CA TYR A 223 2.12 -14.12 7.20
C TYR A 223 2.22 -14.89 5.88
N THR A 224 1.17 -15.65 5.57
CA THR A 224 1.02 -16.38 4.30
C THR A 224 -0.43 -16.32 3.86
N ASN A 225 -0.68 -16.29 2.55
CA ASN A 225 -2.03 -16.26 2.00
C ASN A 225 -2.06 -16.76 0.55
N GLN A 226 -3.13 -17.42 0.15
CA GLN A 226 -3.34 -17.92 -1.23
C GLN A 226 -4.58 -17.30 -1.90
N ARG A 227 -5.25 -16.37 -1.21
CA ARG A 227 -6.50 -15.75 -1.66
C ARG A 227 -6.21 -14.37 -2.23
N TRP A 228 -6.74 -14.07 -3.41
CA TRP A 228 -6.75 -12.72 -3.96
C TRP A 228 -8.03 -11.95 -3.58
N GLU A 229 -9.12 -12.66 -3.27
CA GLU A 229 -10.38 -12.11 -2.76
C GLU A 229 -10.66 -12.59 -1.34
N ASN A 230 -11.46 -11.83 -0.57
CA ASN A 230 -11.74 -12.14 0.83
C ASN A 230 -10.44 -12.35 1.62
N VAL A 231 -9.48 -11.44 1.40
CA VAL A 231 -8.11 -11.54 1.92
C VAL A 231 -8.15 -11.45 3.45
N PRO A 232 -7.56 -12.40 4.19
CA PRO A 232 -7.53 -12.34 5.64
C PRO A 232 -6.59 -11.23 6.12
N ILE A 233 -7.02 -10.49 7.14
CA ILE A 233 -6.12 -9.63 7.93
C ILE A 233 -5.60 -10.46 9.11
N GLN A 234 -4.29 -10.54 9.24
CA GLN A 234 -3.63 -11.19 10.38
C GLN A 234 -3.18 -10.13 11.38
N SER A 235 -3.75 -10.15 12.58
CA SER A 235 -3.33 -9.29 13.69
C SER A 235 -2.28 -9.97 14.57
N TYR A 236 -1.50 -9.14 15.27
CA TYR A 236 -0.47 -9.54 16.21
C TYR A 236 -0.58 -8.71 17.49
N ASP A 237 -0.40 -9.35 18.64
CA ASP A 237 -0.28 -8.62 19.91
C ASP A 237 1.05 -7.84 19.97
N SER A 238 2.11 -8.42 19.40
CA SER A 238 3.44 -7.79 19.29
C SER A 238 4.31 -8.53 18.25
N LEU A 239 4.42 -7.97 17.04
CA LEU A 239 5.40 -8.40 16.04
C LEU A 239 6.48 -7.32 15.88
N THR A 240 7.55 -7.43 16.68
CA THR A 240 8.67 -6.48 16.60
C THR A 240 9.64 -6.84 15.48
N VAL A 241 10.03 -5.84 14.70
CA VAL A 241 11.00 -5.94 13.60
C VAL A 241 12.10 -4.92 13.85
N ARG A 242 13.36 -5.38 13.86
CA ARG A 242 14.50 -4.51 14.23
C ARG A 242 15.00 -3.69 13.07
N ALA A 243 15.54 -2.52 13.36
CA ALA A 243 16.31 -1.71 12.42
C ALA A 243 17.42 -2.53 11.78
N GLY A 244 17.61 -2.36 10.46
CA GLY A 244 18.61 -3.08 9.67
C GLY A 244 18.16 -4.45 9.16
N SER A 245 17.01 -4.96 9.62
CA SER A 245 16.38 -6.14 8.99
C SER A 245 15.69 -5.78 7.67
N LYS A 246 15.22 -6.79 6.95
CA LYS A 246 14.43 -6.65 5.74
C LYS A 246 13.05 -7.29 5.91
N LEU A 247 12.00 -6.57 5.52
CA LEU A 247 10.71 -7.17 5.21
C LEU A 247 10.81 -7.83 3.83
N ASP A 248 10.95 -9.16 3.83
CA ASP A 248 11.09 -9.99 2.64
C ASP A 248 9.72 -10.61 2.34
N TYR A 249 9.16 -10.30 1.17
CA TYR A 249 7.87 -10.84 0.75
C TYR A 249 7.84 -11.17 -0.74
N TYR A 250 7.01 -12.14 -1.09
CA TYR A 250 6.79 -12.53 -2.48
C TYR A 250 5.32 -12.84 -2.77
N CYS A 251 4.99 -12.75 -4.06
CA CYS A 251 3.74 -13.23 -4.65
C CYS A 251 4.07 -14.20 -5.79
N ASP A 252 3.43 -15.36 -5.79
CA ASP A 252 3.47 -16.31 -6.91
C ASP A 252 2.23 -16.19 -7.77
N TYR A 253 2.41 -16.33 -9.07
CA TYR A 253 1.35 -16.19 -10.06
C TYR A 253 1.27 -17.39 -10.99
N ARG A 254 0.07 -17.61 -11.53
CA ARG A 254 -0.17 -18.52 -12.66
C ARG A 254 -0.96 -17.80 -13.74
N ASN A 255 -0.35 -17.63 -14.90
CA ASN A 255 -0.99 -17.07 -16.08
C ASN A 255 -1.36 -18.17 -17.07
N THR A 256 -2.66 -18.36 -17.31
CA THR A 256 -3.19 -19.32 -18.29
C THR A 256 -3.53 -18.67 -19.63
N GLU A 257 -3.33 -17.36 -19.79
CA GLU A 257 -3.65 -16.62 -21.00
C GLU A 257 -2.55 -16.72 -22.06
N GLY A 258 -2.90 -16.37 -23.30
CA GLY A 258 -1.97 -16.28 -24.44
C GLY A 258 -1.12 -15.01 -24.49
N ARG A 259 -1.21 -14.13 -23.48
CA ARG A 259 -0.45 -12.87 -23.38
C ARG A 259 0.36 -12.82 -22.09
N SER A 260 1.44 -12.05 -22.06
CA SER A 260 2.13 -11.72 -20.81
C SER A 260 1.33 -10.73 -19.96
N ILE A 261 1.46 -10.83 -18.65
CA ILE A 261 0.84 -9.96 -17.64
C ILE A 261 1.92 -9.23 -16.88
N TYR A 262 1.73 -7.93 -16.66
CA TYR A 262 2.64 -7.07 -15.91
C TYR A 262 1.90 -6.40 -14.75
N GLN A 263 2.63 -5.62 -13.96
CA GLN A 263 2.04 -4.80 -12.90
C GLN A 263 1.04 -3.78 -13.45
N GLY A 264 -0.04 -3.50 -12.72
CA GLY A 264 -0.99 -2.44 -13.09
C GLY A 264 -2.28 -2.45 -12.25
N PRO A 265 -3.09 -1.38 -12.34
CA PRO A 265 -4.27 -1.20 -11.50
C PRO A 265 -5.49 -2.04 -11.95
N ARG A 266 -5.48 -2.58 -13.16
CA ARG A 266 -6.66 -3.24 -13.75
C ARG A 266 -6.70 -4.72 -13.41
N THR A 267 -7.89 -5.33 -13.54
CA THR A 267 -8.08 -6.78 -13.44
C THR A 267 -7.29 -7.57 -14.49
N THR A 268 -6.92 -6.91 -15.59
CA THR A 268 -6.06 -7.47 -16.64
C THR A 268 -4.58 -7.54 -16.28
N ASP A 269 -4.20 -6.90 -15.18
CA ASP A 269 -2.84 -6.72 -14.69
C ASP A 269 -2.69 -7.45 -13.34
N GLU A 270 -1.54 -7.35 -12.70
CA GLU A 270 -1.28 -7.92 -11.37
C GLU A 270 -0.71 -6.89 -10.39
N MET A 271 -0.84 -7.18 -9.09
CA MET A 271 -0.21 -6.44 -8.01
C MET A 271 0.40 -7.39 -6.98
N CYS A 272 1.43 -6.93 -6.27
CA CYS A 272 2.04 -7.66 -5.16
C CYS A 272 2.28 -6.68 -4.01
N MET A 273 1.49 -6.78 -2.95
CA MET A 273 1.63 -5.85 -1.82
C MET A 273 1.60 -6.54 -0.45
N LEU A 274 2.39 -5.99 0.47
CA LEU A 274 2.25 -6.20 1.91
C LEU A 274 1.71 -4.90 2.52
N ILE A 275 0.54 -4.97 3.15
CA ILE A 275 -0.15 -3.80 3.68
C ILE A 275 -0.53 -4.06 5.14
N GLY A 276 -0.34 -3.09 6.02
CA GLY A 276 -0.80 -3.21 7.41
C GLY A 276 -0.32 -2.11 8.33
N SER A 277 -0.96 -1.96 9.47
CA SER A 277 -0.62 -0.95 10.47
C SER A 277 0.65 -1.30 11.26
N TYR A 278 1.49 -0.30 11.51
CA TYR A 278 2.74 -0.43 12.26
C TYR A 278 3.09 0.86 13.01
N TYR A 279 3.97 0.76 14.01
CA TYR A 279 4.43 1.89 14.81
C TYR A 279 5.82 1.63 15.42
N PRO A 280 6.63 2.67 15.70
CA PRO A 280 6.44 4.07 15.33
C PRO A 280 6.54 4.30 13.82
N ALA A 281 5.84 5.32 13.32
CA ALA A 281 5.83 5.71 11.92
C ALA A 281 7.23 6.05 11.41
N ASP A 282 7.56 5.53 10.22
CA ASP A 282 8.72 5.87 9.44
C ASP A 282 8.39 5.71 7.94
N PRO A 283 8.11 6.82 7.24
CA PRO A 283 7.76 6.80 5.82
C PRO A 283 8.75 6.05 4.93
N ARG A 284 10.02 5.97 5.34
CA ARG A 284 11.04 5.21 4.63
C ARG A 284 10.78 3.72 4.70
N THR A 285 10.39 3.20 5.86
CA THR A 285 10.02 1.80 6.02
C THR A 285 8.68 1.51 5.36
N SER A 286 7.64 2.34 5.54
CA SER A 286 6.31 2.08 4.97
C SER A 286 6.23 2.12 3.44
N ASN A 287 7.16 2.81 2.78
CA ASN A 287 7.17 2.94 1.32
C ASN A 287 8.41 2.29 0.66
N CYS A 288 9.17 1.50 1.42
CA CYS A 288 10.39 0.84 0.92
C CYS A 288 11.37 1.85 0.26
N LEU A 289 11.63 2.95 0.97
CA LEU A 289 12.55 4.01 0.56
C LEU A 289 13.97 3.73 1.11
N ASP A 290 14.96 4.41 0.55
CA ASP A 290 16.33 4.33 1.06
C ASP A 290 16.50 5.24 2.28
N ALA A 291 17.70 5.24 2.86
CA ALA A 291 17.99 6.08 4.03
C ALA A 291 17.82 7.58 3.76
N ALA A 292 17.90 8.00 2.49
CA ALA A 292 17.71 9.39 2.04
C ALA A 292 16.26 9.69 1.62
N GLY A 293 15.36 8.70 1.68
CA GLY A 293 13.94 8.85 1.31
C GLY A 293 13.66 8.69 -0.18
N ASN A 294 14.59 8.16 -0.98
CA ASN A 294 14.33 7.87 -2.39
C ASN A 294 13.57 6.56 -2.56
N GLY A 295 12.64 6.53 -3.51
CA GLY A 295 11.84 5.34 -3.84
C GLY A 295 12.65 4.18 -4.42
N PHE A 296 11.98 3.04 -4.60
CA PHE A 296 12.55 1.85 -5.23
C PHE A 296 13.78 1.28 -4.49
N ALA A 297 13.80 1.34 -3.15
CA ALA A 297 15.02 1.06 -2.40
C ALA A 297 15.25 -0.38 -1.97
N GLY A 298 14.24 -1.23 -2.09
CA GLY A 298 14.38 -2.64 -1.76
C GLY A 298 15.20 -3.43 -2.78
N GLU A 299 15.60 -4.63 -2.38
CA GLU A 299 16.29 -5.60 -3.22
C GLU A 299 15.26 -6.46 -3.95
N TRP A 300 15.18 -6.32 -5.27
CA TRP A 300 14.36 -7.17 -6.13
C TRP A 300 15.12 -8.44 -6.45
N VAL A 301 14.53 -9.57 -6.07
CA VAL A 301 15.15 -10.88 -6.25
C VAL A 301 14.69 -11.46 -7.57
N GLY A 302 15.63 -11.65 -8.51
CA GLY A 302 15.36 -12.29 -9.78
C GLY A 302 15.06 -13.79 -9.64
N ASN A 303 14.46 -14.37 -10.66
CA ASN A 303 14.03 -15.77 -10.69
C ASN A 303 14.86 -16.63 -11.67
N GLY A 304 15.84 -16.02 -12.34
CA GLY A 304 16.57 -16.65 -13.44
C GLY A 304 17.98 -17.07 -13.06
N THR A 305 18.83 -17.11 -14.08
CA THR A 305 20.24 -17.52 -13.98
C THR A 305 21.17 -16.53 -14.67
N THR A 306 20.67 -15.37 -15.09
CA THR A 306 21.43 -14.39 -15.86
C THR A 306 22.42 -13.69 -14.93
N SER A 307 23.69 -13.58 -15.34
CA SER A 307 24.71 -12.84 -14.58
C SER A 307 24.37 -11.36 -14.52
N CYS A 308 25.04 -10.63 -13.64
CA CYS A 308 24.80 -9.20 -13.51
C CYS A 308 25.22 -8.47 -14.79
N GLN A 309 26.41 -8.79 -15.34
CA GLN A 309 26.87 -8.25 -16.62
C GLN A 309 25.89 -8.50 -17.79
N ALA A 310 25.36 -9.71 -17.94
CA ALA A 310 24.42 -10.00 -19.02
C ALA A 310 23.08 -9.26 -18.83
N THR A 311 22.65 -9.09 -17.58
CA THR A 311 21.44 -8.32 -17.25
C THR A 311 21.63 -6.84 -17.59
N LEU A 312 22.82 -6.24 -17.36
CA LEU A 312 23.11 -4.87 -17.79
C LEU A 312 22.94 -4.68 -19.30
N GLY A 313 23.43 -5.63 -20.11
CA GLY A 313 23.25 -5.60 -21.57
C GLY A 313 21.77 -5.69 -21.98
N CYS A 314 20.98 -6.48 -21.26
CA CYS A 314 19.53 -6.55 -21.43
C CYS A 314 18.87 -5.21 -21.08
N MET A 315 19.19 -4.63 -19.93
CA MET A 315 18.63 -3.34 -19.47
C MET A 315 18.98 -2.20 -20.45
N GLN A 316 20.20 -2.19 -20.98
CA GLN A 316 20.60 -1.21 -22.00
C GLN A 316 19.75 -1.35 -23.27
N SER A 317 19.42 -2.58 -23.67
CA SER A 317 18.58 -2.86 -24.84
C SER A 317 17.11 -2.51 -24.59
N ALA A 318 16.64 -2.62 -23.34
CA ALA A 318 15.29 -2.24 -22.94
C ALA A 318 15.03 -0.73 -23.01
N GLY A 319 16.06 0.10 -22.81
CA GLY A 319 15.93 1.56 -22.79
C GLY A 319 14.89 2.02 -21.77
N ASN A 320 13.94 2.86 -22.20
CA ASN A 320 12.87 3.39 -21.33
C ASN A 320 11.63 2.48 -21.24
N ASN A 321 11.66 1.27 -21.83
CA ASN A 321 10.54 0.35 -21.74
C ASN A 321 10.56 -0.37 -20.39
N PHE A 322 9.68 0.04 -19.48
CA PHE A 322 9.61 -0.50 -18.12
C PHE A 322 9.31 -2.01 -18.08
N SER A 323 8.46 -2.52 -18.97
CA SER A 323 8.18 -3.96 -19.06
C SER A 323 9.40 -4.76 -19.50
N ALA A 324 10.14 -4.27 -20.49
CA ALA A 324 11.38 -4.91 -20.92
C ALA A 324 12.47 -4.84 -19.83
N LEU A 325 12.57 -3.71 -19.12
CA LEU A 325 13.46 -3.58 -17.96
C LEU A 325 13.09 -4.59 -16.87
N THR A 326 11.79 -4.74 -16.60
CA THR A 326 11.26 -5.70 -15.63
C THR A 326 11.65 -7.13 -16.01
N ASP A 327 11.50 -7.50 -17.28
CA ASP A 327 11.89 -8.82 -17.77
C ASP A 327 13.39 -9.09 -17.58
N CYS A 328 14.24 -8.09 -17.81
CA CYS A 328 15.69 -8.20 -17.57
C CYS A 328 16.00 -8.43 -16.10
N VAL A 329 15.45 -7.61 -15.19
CA VAL A 329 15.68 -7.71 -13.75
C VAL A 329 15.21 -9.07 -13.22
N LEU A 330 14.02 -9.52 -13.61
CA LEU A 330 13.46 -10.79 -13.16
C LEU A 330 14.17 -12.02 -13.76
N ALA A 331 14.87 -11.88 -14.89
CA ALA A 331 15.71 -12.94 -15.46
C ALA A 331 17.09 -13.06 -14.79
N SER A 332 17.49 -12.11 -13.96
CA SER A 332 18.75 -12.15 -13.22
C SER A 332 18.77 -13.28 -12.18
N ALA A 333 19.97 -13.76 -11.85
CA ALA A 333 20.16 -14.73 -10.79
C ALA A 333 19.90 -14.10 -9.40
N PRO A 334 19.27 -14.82 -8.45
CA PRO A 334 19.08 -14.32 -7.09
C PRO A 334 20.38 -13.86 -6.41
N SER A 335 21.51 -14.48 -6.76
CA SER A 335 22.84 -14.17 -6.20
C SER A 335 23.41 -12.81 -6.59
N VAL A 336 22.82 -12.13 -7.58
CA VAL A 336 23.24 -10.77 -8.03
C VAL A 336 22.12 -9.74 -7.84
N SER A 337 21.08 -10.09 -7.08
CA SER A 337 19.91 -9.24 -6.84
C SER A 337 20.27 -7.90 -6.21
N MET A 338 21.23 -7.87 -5.27
CA MET A 338 21.69 -6.64 -4.64
C MET A 338 22.30 -5.67 -5.67
N GLU A 339 23.23 -6.16 -6.50
CA GLU A 339 23.90 -5.35 -7.51
C GLU A 339 22.94 -4.88 -8.61
N ILE A 340 22.05 -5.76 -9.09
CA ILE A 340 21.03 -5.41 -10.08
C ILE A 340 20.04 -4.40 -9.53
N SER A 341 19.61 -4.55 -8.29
CA SER A 341 18.70 -3.60 -7.66
C SER A 341 19.36 -2.24 -7.48
N ALA A 342 20.64 -2.21 -7.08
CA ALA A 342 21.38 -0.97 -6.93
C ALA A 342 21.51 -0.21 -8.26
N VAL A 343 21.83 -0.89 -9.37
CA VAL A 343 21.89 -0.27 -10.70
C VAL A 343 20.50 0.17 -11.15
N THR A 344 19.51 -0.71 -11.06
CA THR A 344 18.14 -0.44 -11.52
C THR A 344 17.56 0.78 -10.82
N ARG A 345 17.65 0.83 -9.48
CA ARG A 345 17.24 2.01 -8.70
C ARG A 345 17.94 3.26 -9.19
N CYS A 346 19.26 3.24 -9.29
CA CYS A 346 20.03 4.41 -9.70
C CYS A 346 19.58 4.93 -11.07
N LEU A 347 19.39 4.04 -12.05
CA LEU A 347 18.94 4.41 -13.38
C LEU A 347 17.51 4.99 -13.38
N LEU A 348 16.61 4.46 -12.56
CA LEU A 348 15.23 4.96 -12.43
C LEU A 348 15.14 6.31 -11.72
N THR A 349 16.08 6.61 -10.83
CA THR A 349 16.08 7.86 -10.03
C THR A 349 17.09 8.90 -10.53
N ALA A 350 17.85 8.61 -11.59
CA ALA A 350 18.85 9.52 -12.14
C ALA A 350 18.18 10.79 -12.70
N THR A 351 18.70 11.95 -12.31
CA THR A 351 18.19 13.27 -12.75
C THR A 351 19.06 13.92 -13.82
N GLY A 352 20.21 13.30 -14.15
CA GLY A 352 21.14 13.73 -15.19
C GLY A 352 21.47 12.60 -16.16
N ASP A 353 22.70 12.56 -16.68
CA ASP A 353 23.18 11.42 -17.47
C ASP A 353 23.24 10.15 -16.59
N PRO A 354 22.36 9.16 -16.80
CA PRO A 354 22.27 8.00 -15.92
C PRO A 354 23.53 7.13 -15.97
N ILE A 355 24.23 7.09 -17.10
CA ILE A 355 25.45 6.26 -17.23
C ILE A 355 26.58 6.88 -16.42
N ALA A 356 26.74 8.20 -16.47
CA ALA A 356 27.73 8.90 -15.67
C ALA A 356 27.40 8.85 -14.17
N GLN A 357 26.12 9.06 -13.80
CA GLN A 357 25.69 9.08 -12.40
C GLN A 357 25.76 7.69 -11.73
N CYS A 358 25.41 6.63 -12.47
CA CYS A 358 25.34 5.26 -11.94
C CYS A 358 26.61 4.43 -12.17
N GLY A 359 27.71 5.07 -12.59
CA GLY A 359 28.98 4.41 -12.88
C GLY A 359 29.46 3.44 -11.80
N PRO A 360 29.46 3.82 -10.50
CA PRO A 360 29.86 2.91 -9.42
C PRO A 360 28.99 1.64 -9.33
N GLN A 361 27.67 1.78 -9.45
CA GLN A 361 26.72 0.65 -9.40
C GLN A 361 26.91 -0.24 -10.62
N ILE A 362 27.08 0.35 -11.81
CA ILE A 362 27.31 -0.38 -13.07
C ILE A 362 28.60 -1.21 -12.97
N GLN A 363 29.68 -0.64 -12.44
CA GLN A 363 30.95 -1.34 -12.25
C GLN A 363 30.84 -2.47 -11.22
N ALA A 364 30.15 -2.23 -10.10
CA ALA A 364 29.92 -3.25 -9.08
C ALA A 364 29.13 -4.45 -9.65
N CYS A 365 28.11 -4.16 -10.45
CA CYS A 365 27.35 -5.20 -11.14
C CYS A 365 28.19 -5.92 -12.20
N ALA A 366 28.92 -5.20 -13.06
CA ALA A 366 29.73 -5.83 -14.11
C ALA A 366 30.84 -6.76 -13.58
N ALA A 367 31.21 -6.65 -12.30
CA ALA A 367 32.16 -7.56 -11.64
C ALA A 367 31.54 -8.90 -11.17
N LYS A 368 30.24 -9.11 -11.40
CA LYS A 368 29.44 -10.28 -11.00
C LYS A 368 28.73 -10.90 -12.21
#